data_AF-A0A9D8J5J1-F1
#
_entry.id   AF-A0A9D8J5J1-F1
#
_cell.length_a   1.000
_cell.length_b   1.000
_cell.length_c   1.000
_cell.angle_alpha   90.00
_cell.angle_beta   90.00
_cell.angle_gamma   90.00
#
_symmetry.space_group_name_H-M   'P 1'
#
loop_
_entity.id
_entity.type
_entity.pdbx_description
1 polymer ?
#
loop_
_entity_poly.entity_id
_entity_poly.type
_entity_poly.pdbx_seq_one_letter_code
_entity_poly.pdbx_strand_id
1 'polypeptide(L)' 'MSEYQGYTINFGPQHPAAHGVLRLIMKMEGESVVSVDPHIGLLHRATEKLVETKPYLHSIGYMDRLDYMSMMANEHAYVL' A
#
# COMPACT_ATOMS: atom_id res chain seq x y z
N MET A 1 27.88 -23.93 13.68
CA MET A 1 27.02 -22.92 13.01
C MET A 1 26.79 -21.82 14.03
N SER A 2 27.20 -20.58 13.76
CA SER A 2 26.94 -19.50 14.71
C SER A 2 25.44 -19.29 14.81
N GLU A 3 24.88 -19.36 16.03
CA GLU A 3 23.51 -18.95 16.29
C GLU A 3 23.40 -17.44 16.01
N TYR A 4 22.90 -17.09 14.83
CA TYR A 4 22.57 -15.70 14.53
C TYR A 4 21.34 -15.34 15.36
N GLN A 5 21.51 -14.44 16.33
CA GLN A 5 20.39 -13.93 17.11
C GLN A 5 19.49 -13.07 16.19
N GLY A 6 18.24 -13.48 16.06
CA GLY A 6 17.27 -12.77 15.23
C GLY A 6 17.08 -11.32 15.69
N TYR A 7 17.02 -10.39 14.74
CA TYR A 7 16.83 -8.96 14.99
C TYR A 7 15.69 -8.39 14.16
N THR A 8 15.10 -7.29 14.63
CA THR A 8 13.97 -6.64 13.96
C THR A 8 14.41 -5.32 13.35
N ILE A 9 14.13 -5.13 12.06
CA ILE A 9 14.37 -3.88 11.33
C ILE A 9 13.05 -3.24 10.96
N ASN A 10 12.99 -1.91 11.08
CA ASN A 10 11.90 -1.10 10.57
C ASN A 10 12.29 -0.51 9.21
N PHE A 11 11.78 -1.09 8.14
CA PHE A 11 11.81 -0.48 6.82
C PHE A 11 10.77 0.63 6.77
N GLY A 12 11.25 1.87 6.87
CA GLY A 12 10.39 3.04 7.06
C GLY A 12 9.64 3.49 5.80
N PRO A 13 8.54 4.24 5.96
CA PRO A 13 7.68 4.69 4.86
C PRO A 13 8.34 5.68 3.90
N GLN A 14 9.45 6.30 4.28
CA GLN A 14 10.21 7.24 3.45
C GLN A 14 11.27 6.55 2.58
N HIS A 15 11.49 5.25 2.75
CA HIS A 15 12.56 4.55 2.06
C HIS A 15 12.32 4.56 0.53
N PRO A 16 13.31 4.90 -0.32
CA PRO A 16 13.10 5.05 -1.77
C PRO A 16 12.52 3.82 -2.46
N ALA A 17 12.91 2.63 -2.01
CA ALA A 17 12.41 1.35 -2.54
C ALA A 17 10.95 1.02 -2.14
N ALA A 18 10.29 1.86 -1.32
CA ALA A 18 8.88 1.65 -0.96
C ALA A 18 7.91 1.96 -2.12
N HIS A 19 8.35 2.71 -3.15
CA HIS A 19 7.53 3.12 -4.29
C HIS A 19 6.16 3.70 -3.89
N GLY A 20 6.16 4.55 -2.86
CA GLY A 20 4.94 5.06 -2.23
C GLY A 20 5.15 5.19 -0.73
N VAL A 21 4.14 4.83 0.06
CA VAL A 21 4.21 4.83 1.52
C VAL A 21 3.94 3.43 2.06
N LEU A 22 5.01 2.76 2.48
CA LEU A 22 4.95 1.40 3.02
C LEU A 22 5.91 1.25 4.19
N ARG A 23 5.41 0.78 5.33
CA ARG A 23 6.24 0.43 6.48
C ARG A 23 6.25 -1.08 6.65
N LEU A 24 7.44 -1.67 6.73
CA LEU A 24 7.60 -3.10 6.98
C LEU A 24 8.41 -3.31 8.27
N ILE A 25 7.84 -4.06 9.21
CA ILE A 25 8.58 -4.56 10.37
C ILE A 25 9.09 -5.96 10.01
N MET A 26 10.39 -6.07 9.76
CA MET A 26 11.02 -7.29 9.27
C MET A 26 11.80 -7.96 10.39
N LYS A 27 11.56 -9.25 10.62
CA LYS A 27 12.41 -10.09 11.48
C LYS A 27 13.41 -10.82 10.60
N MET A 28 14.69 -10.65 10.91
CA MET A 28 15.80 -11.16 10.12
C MET A 28 16.71 -12.04 10.96
N GLU A 29 17.19 -13.11 10.34
CA GLU A 29 18.27 -13.96 10.82
C GLU A 29 19.43 -13.84 9.84
N GLY A 30 20.45 -13.05 10.21
CA GLY A 30 21.49 -12.64 9.26
C GLY A 30 20.90 -11.87 8.08
N GLU A 31 21.07 -12.38 6.86
CA GLU A 31 20.53 -11.80 5.62
C GLU A 31 19.18 -12.39 5.20
N SER A 32 18.69 -13.41 5.92
CA SER A 32 17.42 -14.08 5.60
C SER A 32 16.25 -13.43 6.33
N VAL A 33 15.15 -13.21 5.61
CA VAL A 33 13.89 -12.70 6.19
C VAL A 33 13.08 -13.88 6.72
N VAL A 34 12.79 -13.88 8.01
CA VAL A 34 12.00 -14.94 8.66
C VAL A 34 10.51 -14.59 8.64
N SER A 35 10.17 -13.32 8.87
CA SER A 35 8.79 -12.85 8.82
C SER A 35 8.73 -11.34 8.58
N VAL A 36 7.64 -10.87 7.99
CA VAL A 36 7.37 -9.45 7.76
C VAL A 36 5.97 -9.11 8.23
N ASP A 37 5.84 -8.00 8.96
CA ASP A 37 4.57 -7.38 9.32
C ASP A 37 4.41 -6.06 8.54
N PRO A 38 3.60 -6.05 7.45
CA PRO A 38 3.38 -4.87 6.63
C PRO A 38 2.32 -3.94 7.25
N HIS A 39 2.76 -2.74 7.64
CA HIS A 39 1.86 -1.68 8.13
C HIS A 39 1.40 -0.84 6.94
N ILE A 40 0.21 -1.13 6.45
CA ILE A 40 -0.48 -0.41 5.36
C ILE A 40 -1.46 0.63 5.91
N GLY A 41 -2.07 1.41 5.02
CA GLY A 41 -3.10 2.40 5.37
C GLY A 41 -2.59 3.83 5.53
N LEU A 42 -1.28 4.07 5.38
CA LEU A 42 -0.69 5.42 5.38
C LEU A 42 -1.21 6.31 4.23
N LEU A 43 -1.73 5.69 3.16
CA LEU A 43 -2.42 6.37 2.06
C LEU A 43 -3.92 6.08 2.02
N HIS A 44 -4.51 5.58 3.11
CA HIS A 44 -5.94 5.36 3.17
C HIS A 44 -6.68 6.71 3.22
N ARG A 45 -7.60 6.93 2.28
CA ARG A 45 -8.34 8.19 2.13
C ARG A 45 -9.86 8.03 2.26
N ALA A 46 -10.32 6.85 2.69
CA ALA A 46 -11.75 6.52 2.79
C ALA A 46 -12.54 6.82 1.50
N THR A 47 -11.94 6.54 0.33
CA THR A 47 -12.54 6.81 -0.99
C THR A 47 -13.94 6.21 -1.12
N GLU A 48 -14.10 4.95 -0.72
CA GLU A 48 -15.40 4.25 -0.74
C GLU A 48 -16.47 5.02 0.04
N LYS A 49 -16.12 5.52 1.23
CA LYS A 49 -17.03 6.30 2.06
C LYS A 49 -17.42 7.63 1.43
N LEU A 50 -16.49 8.29 0.74
CA LEU A 50 -16.78 9.54 0.03
C LEU A 50 -17.74 9.31 -1.14
N VAL A 51 -17.58 8.20 -1.84
CA VAL A 51 -18.40 7.81 -3.00
C VAL A 51 -19.84 7.50 -2.62
N GLU A 52 -20.12 6.99 -1.42
CA GLU A 52 -21.49 6.75 -0.92
C GLU A 52 -22.39 7.99 -0.98
N THR A 53 -21.82 9.19 -0.84
CA THR A 53 -22.56 10.46 -0.79
C THR A 53 -22.64 11.18 -2.13
N LYS A 54 -22.01 10.63 -3.18
CA LYS A 54 -21.84 11.30 -4.47
C LYS A 54 -22.62 10.60 -5.58
N PRO A 55 -23.21 11.37 -6.52
CA PRO A 55 -23.75 10.80 -7.75
C PRO A 55 -22.69 10.00 -8.50
N TYR A 56 -23.08 8.91 -9.17
CA TYR A 56 -22.19 8.02 -9.92
C TYR A 56 -21.21 8.76 -10.84
N LEU A 57 -21.68 9.76 -11.60
CA LEU A 57 -20.83 10.54 -12.52
C LEU A 57 -19.71 11.30 -11.79
N HIS A 58 -19.96 11.79 -10.57
CA HIS A 58 -18.97 12.51 -9.78
C HIS A 58 -17.95 11.56 -9.11
N SER A 59 -18.24 10.27 -9.10
CA SER A 59 -17.40 9.24 -8.48
C SER A 59 -16.34 8.67 -9.44
N ILE A 60 -16.47 8.91 -10.75
CA ILE A 60 -15.51 8.42 -11.77
C ILE A 60 -14.10 8.91 -11.47
N GLY A 61 -13.94 10.20 -11.17
CA GLY A 61 -12.64 10.78 -10.80
C GLY A 61 -12.12 10.34 -9.43
N TYR A 62 -12.76 9.42 -8.71
CA TYR A 62 -12.11 8.75 -7.59
C TYR A 62 -11.44 7.43 -8.01
N MET A 63 -11.85 6.84 -9.13
CA MET A 63 -11.41 5.53 -9.59
C MET A 63 -10.03 5.59 -10.26
N ASP A 64 -9.76 6.64 -11.04
CA ASP A 64 -8.44 6.98 -11.57
C ASP A 64 -7.36 7.12 -10.48
N ARG A 65 -7.74 7.52 -9.26
CA ARG A 65 -6.84 7.77 -8.13
C ARG A 65 -6.56 6.55 -7.24
N LEU A 66 -7.19 5.40 -7.53
CA LEU A 66 -6.96 4.15 -6.79
C LEU A 66 -5.68 3.45 -7.27
N ASP A 67 -5.61 3.11 -8.56
CA ASP A 67 -4.35 2.77 -9.23
C ASP A 67 -3.98 3.91 -10.20
N TYR A 68 -3.04 4.74 -9.74
CA TYR A 68 -2.58 5.95 -10.43
C TYR A 68 -1.69 5.65 -11.64
N MET A 69 -1.34 4.38 -11.92
CA MET A 69 -0.59 4.00 -13.12
C MET A 69 -1.52 3.58 -14.26
N SER A 70 -2.75 3.16 -13.96
CA SER A 70 -3.69 2.57 -14.91
C SER A 70 -5.06 3.26 -14.90
N MET A 71 -5.07 4.59 -14.94
CA MET A 71 -6.29 5.40 -14.72
C MET A 71 -7.48 4.97 -15.58
N MET A 72 -7.27 4.82 -16.89
CA MET A 72 -8.34 4.47 -17.85
C MET A 72 -8.93 3.09 -17.57
N ALA A 73 -8.14 2.13 -17.08
CA ALA A 73 -8.63 0.79 -16.75
C ALA A 73 -9.53 0.82 -15.51
N ASN A 74 -9.20 1.63 -14.51
CA ASN A 74 -10.02 1.77 -13.31
C ASN A 74 -11.34 2.47 -13.60
N GLU A 75 -11.32 3.54 -14.39
CA GLU A 75 -12.55 4.20 -14.83
C GLU A 75 -13.43 3.25 -15.66
N HIS A 76 -12.82 2.50 -16.58
CA HIS A 76 -13.53 1.52 -17.40
C HIS A 76 -14.21 0.45 -16.55
N ALA A 77 -13.52 -0.08 -15.54
CA ALA A 77 -14.08 -1.08 -14.62
C ALA A 77 -15.27 -0.55 -13.80
N TYR A 78 -15.34 0.76 -13.56
CA TYR A 78 -16.44 1.38 -12.81
C TYR A 78 -17.70 1.62 -13.65
N VAL A 79 -17.56 1.80 -14.97
CA VAL A 79 -18.67 2.14 -15.88
C VAL A 79 -19.27 0.94 -16.62
N LEU A 80 -18.61 -0.21 -16.63
CA LEU A 80 -19.13 -1.48 -17.14
C LEU A 80 -20.12 -2.12 -16.15
#